data_AF-A0A6V7LW58-F1
#
_entry.id   AF-A0A6V7LW58-F1
#
_cell.length_a   1.000
_cell.length_b   1.000
_cell.length_c   1.000
_cell.angle_alpha   90.00
_cell.angle_beta   90.00
_cell.angle_gamma   90.00
#
_symmetry.space_group_name_H-M   'P 1'
#
loop_
_entity.id
_entity.type
_entity.pdbx_description
1 polymer ?
#
loop_
_entity_poly.entity_id
_entity_poly.type
_entity_poly.pdbx_seq_one_letter_code
_entity_poly.pdbx_strand_id
1 'polypeptide(L)' 'EAEGVPSTAIREISLLKQLTHPNIVQLFDVVNGDKDLYLVFEYLQQDLKKFLDYAKGCSIDQDHWNALVK' A
#
# COMPACT_ATOMS: atom_id res chain seq x y z
N GLU A 1 -27.78 -15.68 -1.29
CA GLU A 1 -26.48 -15.61 -0.62
C GLU A 1 -25.89 -14.22 -0.86
N ALA A 2 -25.04 -13.76 0.06
CA ALA A 2 -24.65 -12.38 0.30
C ALA A 2 -24.24 -11.54 -0.93
N GLU A 3 -25.11 -10.63 -1.35
CA GLU A 3 -24.73 -9.48 -2.22
C GLU A 3 -24.06 -8.40 -1.37
N GLY A 4 -22.91 -8.73 -0.78
CA GLY A 4 -22.18 -7.80 0.07
C GLY A 4 -20.72 -8.17 0.19
N VAL A 5 -19.90 -7.16 0.49
CA VAL A 5 -18.48 -7.34 0.82
C VAL A 5 -18.36 -8.39 1.94
N PRO A 6 -17.50 -9.41 1.80
CA PRO A 6 -17.31 -10.43 2.84
C PRO A 6 -17.06 -9.79 4.21
N SER A 7 -17.68 -10.34 5.26
CA SER A 7 -17.57 -9.78 6.63
C SER A 7 -16.12 -9.74 7.14
N THR A 8 -15.29 -10.67 6.68
CA THR A 8 -13.85 -10.67 6.93
C THR A 8 -13.16 -9.46 6.31
N ALA A 9 -13.48 -9.12 5.06
CA ALA A 9 -12.95 -7.93 4.39
C ALA A 9 -13.42 -6.64 5.07
N ILE A 10 -14.68 -6.55 5.50
CA ILE A 10 -15.16 -5.39 6.30
C ILE A 10 -14.36 -5.25 7.60
N ARG A 11 -14.08 -6.37 8.29
CA ARG A 11 -13.27 -6.35 9.51
C ARG A 11 -11.85 -5.85 9.24
N GLU A 12 -11.21 -6.35 8.19
CA GLU A 12 -9.86 -5.94 7.80
C GLU A 12 -9.81 -4.46 7.44
N ILE A 13 -10.77 -3.96 6.64
CA ILE A 13 -10.87 -2.54 6.28
C ILE A 13 -11.09 -1.66 7.51
N SER A 14 -11.92 -2.11 8.46
CA SER A 14 -12.17 -1.37 9.70
C SER A 14 -10.91 -1.26 10.56
N LEU A 15 -10.08 -2.30 10.59
CA LEU A 15 -8.76 -2.25 11.23
C LEU A 15 -7.82 -1.31 10.48
N LEU A 16 -7.75 -1.41 9.15
CA LEU A 16 -6.93 -0.54 8.31
C LEU A 16 -7.28 0.95 8.47
N LYS A 17 -8.58 1.30 8.55
CA LYS A 17 -9.04 2.68 8.79
C LYS A 17 -8.56 3.28 10.12
N GLN A 18 -8.20 2.45 11.10
CA GLN A 18 -7.72 2.92 12.41
C GLN A 18 -6.19 3.04 12.47
N LEU A 19 -5.46 2.49 11.50
CA LEU A 19 -4.00 2.55 11.47
C LEU A 19 -3.54 3.91 10.95
N THR A 20 -3.00 4.73 11.86
CA THR A 20 -2.32 5.99 11.52
C THR A 20 -0.88 5.92 12.02
N HIS A 21 0.06 5.68 11.12
CA HIS A 21 1.48 5.53 11.44
C HIS A 21 2.34 5.96 10.25
N PRO A 22 3.46 6.68 10.46
CA PRO A 22 4.30 7.19 9.36
C PRO A 22 4.89 6.13 8.42
N ASN A 23 4.90 4.86 8.82
CA ASN A 23 5.43 3.75 8.02
C ASN A 23 4.33 2.79 7.51
N ILE A 24 3.05 3.14 7.63
CA ILE A 24 1.92 2.36 7.12
C ILE A 24 1.18 3.22 6.12
N VAL A 25 0.94 2.66 4.93
CA VAL A 25 0.19 3.35 3.87
C VAL A 25 -1.22 3.67 4.36
N GLN A 26 -1.54 4.96 4.49
CA GLN A 26 -2.80 5.40 5.06
C GLN A 26 -3.97 5.11 4.11
N LEU A 27 -5.04 4.52 4.66
CA LEU A 27 -6.35 4.41 4.00
C LEU A 27 -7.17 5.67 4.32
N PHE A 28 -7.37 6.55 3.34
CA PHE A 28 -8.17 7.76 3.50
C PHE A 28 -9.66 7.47 3.48
N ASP A 29 -10.14 6.66 2.53
CA ASP A 29 -11.57 6.37 2.44
C ASP A 29 -11.90 5.03 1.77
N VAL A 30 -13.16 4.62 1.92
CA VAL A 30 -13.74 3.41 1.37
C VAL A 30 -15.02 3.81 0.65
N VAL A 31 -15.04 3.66 -0.67
CA VAL A 31 -16.21 3.99 -1.49
C VAL A 31 -16.89 2.70 -1.92
N ASN A 32 -18.16 2.55 -1.55
CA ASN A 32 -18.97 1.41 -1.96
C ASN A 32 -19.70 1.76 -3.26
N GLY A 33 -19.30 1.14 -4.35
CA GLY A 33 -20.07 1.14 -5.61
C GLY A 33 -21.12 0.04 -5.61
N ASP A 34 -21.92 -0.04 -6.68
CA ASP A 34 -23.03 -1.00 -6.76
C ASP A 34 -22.57 -2.47 -6.75
N LYS A 35 -21.36 -2.76 -7.24
CA LYS A 35 -20.78 -4.12 -7.30
C LYS A 35 -19.33 -4.19 -6.85
N ASP A 36 -18.70 -3.04 -6.65
CA ASP A 36 -17.27 -2.91 -6.40
C ASP A 36 -17.01 -2.09 -5.14
N LEU A 37 -15.94 -2.43 -4.44
CA LEU A 37 -15.46 -1.70 -3.28
C LEU A 37 -14.14 -1.03 -3.63
N TYR A 38 -14.08 0.28 -3.49
CA TYR A 38 -12.86 1.06 -3.75
C TYR A 38 -12.22 1.49 -2.45
N LEU A 39 -10.90 1.29 -2.36
CA LEU A 39 -10.08 1.70 -1.23
C LEU A 39 -9.18 2.85 -1.69
N VAL A 40 -9.36 4.01 -1.08
CA VAL A 40 -8.61 5.24 -1.40
C VAL A 40 -7.43 5.34 -0.46
N PHE A 41 -6.24 5.01 -0.95
CA PHE A 41 -4.99 5.09 -0.18
C PHE A 41 -4.21 6.37 -0.48
N GLU A 42 -3.24 6.69 0.37
CA GLU A 42 -2.20 7.64 0.01
C GLU A 42 -1.39 7.18 -1.21
N TYR A 43 -0.91 8.15 -1.98
CA TYR A 43 -0.10 7.89 -3.16
C TYR A 43 1.37 7.81 -2.79
N LEU A 44 2.04 6.74 -3.23
CA LEU A 44 3.49 6.59 -3.18
C LEU A 44 4.04 6.57 -4.60
N GLN A 45 5.12 7.33 -4.84
CA GLN A 45 5.73 7.46 -6.17
C GLN A 45 6.26 6.12 -6.70
N GLN A 46 6.77 5.27 -5.80
CA GLN A 46 7.44 4.02 -6.19
C GLN A 46 7.28 2.94 -5.12
N ASP A 47 7.13 1.69 -5.57
CA ASP A 47 7.19 0.52 -4.71
C ASP A 47 8.62 -0.05 -4.62
N LEU A 48 8.93 -0.73 -3.52
CA LEU A 48 10.26 -1.29 -3.26
C LEU A 48 10.69 -2.28 -4.33
N LYS A 49 9.77 -3.04 -4.93
CA LYS A 49 10.13 -4.02 -5.96
C LYS A 49 10.67 -3.32 -7.20
N LYS A 50 9.96 -2.32 -7.73
CA LYS A 50 10.44 -1.49 -8.85
C LYS A 50 11.76 -0.81 -8.53
N PHE A 51 11.91 -0.30 -7.29
CA PHE A 51 13.17 0.25 -6.83
C PHE A 51 14.30 -0.78 -6.95
N LEU A 52 14.10 -1.99 -6.42
CA LEU A 52 15.09 -3.06 -6.45
C LEU A 52 15.39 -3.58 -7.85
N ASP A 53 14.41 -3.59 -8.75
CA ASP A 53 14.62 -4.06 -10.13
C ASP A 53 15.40 -3.03 -10.96
N TYR A 54 15.16 -1.73 -10.75
CA TYR A 54 16.01 -0.66 -11.31
C TYR A 54 17.47 -0.78 -10.81
N ALA A 55 17.59 -0.98 -9.51
CA ALA A 55 18.82 -1.21 -8.77
C ALA A 55 19.62 -2.45 -9.18
N LYS A 56 19.01 -3.47 -9.79
CA LYS A 56 19.75 -4.64 -10.32
C LYS A 56 20.36 -4.38 -11.69
N GLY A 57 19.78 -3.45 -12.46
CA GLY A 57 20.24 -3.09 -13.80
C GLY A 57 21.42 -2.12 -13.80
N CYS A 58 21.56 -1.32 -12.75
CA CYS A 58 22.76 -0.55 -12.46
C CYS A 58 23.53 -1.30 -11.38
N SER A 59 24.83 -1.53 -11.52
CA SER A 59 25.66 -1.90 -10.37
C SER A 59 25.55 -0.77 -9.36
N ILE A 60 24.66 -0.90 -8.37
CA ILE A 60 24.62 0.06 -7.28
C ILE A 60 25.98 -0.07 -6.58
N ASP A 61 26.76 1.00 -6.60
CA ASP A 61 27.89 1.10 -5.69
C ASP A 61 27.37 1.00 -4.24
N GLN A 62 28.19 0.44 -3.35
CA GLN A 62 27.80 0.22 -1.96
C GLN A 62 27.36 1.53 -1.27
N ASP A 63 27.84 2.69 -1.75
CA ASP A 63 27.59 4.00 -1.18
C ASP A 63 26.17 4.51 -1.50
N HIS A 64 25.67 4.27 -2.72
CA HIS A 64 24.30 4.59 -3.13
C HIS A 64 23.29 3.73 -2.35
N TRP A 65 23.58 2.44 -2.16
CA TRP A 65 22.73 1.56 -1.33
C TRP A 65 22.64 2.06 0.11
N ASN A 66 23.78 2.45 0.69
CA ASN A 66 23.84 2.98 2.05
C ASN A 66 23.13 4.34 2.21
N ALA A 67 22.94 5.11 1.13
CA ALA A 67 22.19 6.36 1.14
C ALA A 67 20.67 6.14 1.12
N LEU A 68 20.19 5.02 0.55
CA LEU A 68 18.77 4.71 0.42
C LEU A 68 18.17 4.01 1.64
N VAL A 69 19.01 3.37 2.46
CA VAL A 69 18.59 2.60 3.65
C VAL A 69 18.81 3.41 4.95
N LYS A 70 19.12 4.71 4.85
CA LYS A 70 19.15 5.67 5.97
C LYS A 70 17.85 6.45 6.05
#